data_AF-A0A2V9VSL2-F1
#
_entry.id   AF-A0A2V9VSL2-F1
#
_cell.length_a   1.000
_cell.length_b   1.000
_cell.length_c   1.000
_cell.angle_alpha   90.00
_cell.angle_beta   90.00
_cell.angle_gamma   90.00
#
_symmetry.space_group_name_H-M   'P 1'
#
loop_
_entity.id
_entity.type
_entity.pdbx_description
1 polymer ?
#
loop_
_entity_poly.entity_id
_entity_poly.type
_entity_poly.pdbx_seq_one_letter_code
_entity_poly.pdbx_strand_id
1 'polypeptide(L)'
;MEDRLIPLEPLDLGKVRSIDDLVRAMSKTAFTGRQLGEAADVLEAMARDEDAFIVMTLAGAMTVAKQGLIISELIDRGIINAIVSTGALMAHGLVEATGRAHFRVNPEVSDEELYQQGYNRVYDTLEPEQNLDDVEEVMSEVLEGWDHNDTMCSYKLNHAIGAYLAKTAKDQRGILKSAFEQGVPVFVPAFTDSELGLDVALNNRLRESTGRHKIRYDPFLDLEHFAATLLRQKRLGILTIGGGVPRNWSQQFGPFLELRHRRLGENIPLKRYHYGVRICPEPVYWGGLSGSPYSEAISWGKFVPPAEGGKFGEVFVDATVGLPIIVAAVLERLEKDKSLKGKAKKKMAAK
;
A
#
# COMPACT_ATOMS: atom_id res chain seq x y z
N MET A 1 -14.99 38.86 17.93
CA MET A 1 -14.49 37.57 17.41
C MET A 1 -14.25 36.70 18.61
N GLU A 2 -14.95 35.58 18.74
CA GLU A 2 -14.61 34.57 19.75
C GLU A 2 -13.29 33.90 19.33
N ASP A 3 -12.36 33.86 20.26
CA ASP A 3 -11.08 33.19 20.19
C ASP A 3 -11.32 31.67 20.25
N ARG A 4 -11.40 31.03 19.08
CA ARG A 4 -11.67 29.59 18.86
C ARG A 4 -10.50 28.68 19.34
N LEU A 5 -10.01 28.90 20.56
CA LEU A 5 -8.89 28.20 21.16
C LEU A 5 -9.33 26.83 21.69
N ILE A 6 -8.47 25.83 21.52
CA ILE A 6 -8.66 24.48 22.06
C ILE A 6 -7.52 24.22 23.06
N PRO A 7 -7.81 24.02 24.36
CA PRO A 7 -6.77 23.76 25.35
C PRO A 7 -6.13 22.39 25.14
N LEU A 8 -4.83 22.30 25.44
CA LEU A 8 -4.11 21.03 25.44
C LEU A 8 -4.35 20.28 26.75
N GLU A 9 -4.33 18.94 26.69
CA GLU A 9 -4.49 18.08 27.86
C GLU A 9 -3.20 17.30 28.14
N PRO A 10 -2.74 17.19 29.41
CA PRO A 10 -1.63 16.30 29.78
C PRO A 10 -1.97 14.83 29.47
N LEU A 11 -1.01 14.10 28.91
CA LEU A 11 -1.14 12.67 28.69
C LEU A 11 -1.00 11.91 30.02
N ASP A 12 -2.12 11.41 30.54
CA ASP A 12 -2.20 10.60 31.76
C ASP A 12 -2.28 9.10 31.41
N LEU A 13 -1.14 8.42 31.45
CA LEU A 13 -1.05 6.99 31.15
C LEU A 13 -1.86 6.12 32.14
N GLY A 14 -2.17 6.61 33.35
CA GLY A 14 -2.98 5.89 34.33
C GLY A 14 -4.45 5.72 33.91
N LYS A 15 -4.91 6.51 32.92
CA LYS A 15 -6.27 6.47 32.37
C LYS A 15 -6.39 5.70 31.06
N VAL A 16 -5.28 5.29 30.44
CA VAL A 16 -5.28 4.57 29.16
C VAL A 16 -5.70 3.11 29.40
N ARG A 17 -6.75 2.64 28.71
CA ARG A 17 -7.24 1.24 28.79
C ARG A 17 -7.16 0.49 27.47
N SER A 18 -6.94 1.18 26.35
CA SER A 18 -6.79 0.59 25.02
C SER A 18 -5.85 1.41 24.13
N ILE A 19 -5.51 0.91 22.94
CA ILE A 19 -4.66 1.65 22.00
C ILE A 19 -5.38 2.91 21.47
N ASP A 20 -6.69 2.81 21.23
CA ASP A 20 -7.55 3.95 20.90
C ASP A 20 -7.51 5.03 21.99
N ASP A 21 -7.59 4.65 23.28
CA ASP A 21 -7.51 5.63 24.39
C ASP A 21 -6.17 6.37 24.37
N LEU A 22 -5.07 5.65 24.14
CA LEU A 22 -3.74 6.26 24.03
C LEU A 22 -3.70 7.27 22.88
N VAL A 23 -4.14 6.87 21.68
CA VAL A 23 -4.11 7.71 20.47
C VAL A 23 -5.02 8.93 20.62
N ARG A 24 -6.20 8.78 21.23
CA ARG A 24 -7.10 9.91 21.55
C ARG A 24 -6.52 10.85 22.59
N ALA A 25 -5.80 10.35 23.59
CA ALA A 25 -5.13 11.22 24.56
C ALA A 25 -3.95 11.95 23.90
N MET A 26 -3.18 11.27 23.03
CA MET A 26 -2.09 11.88 22.26
C MET A 26 -2.60 12.97 21.30
N SER A 27 -3.79 12.83 20.71
CA SER A 27 -4.40 13.85 19.83
C SER A 27 -4.58 15.21 20.52
N LYS A 28 -4.72 15.22 21.86
CA LYS A 28 -4.87 16.44 22.66
C LYS A 28 -3.55 17.04 23.14
N THR A 29 -2.42 16.44 22.77
CA THR A 29 -1.08 16.92 23.07
C THR A 29 -0.52 17.76 21.91
N ALA A 30 0.78 17.69 21.61
CA ALA A 30 1.45 18.48 20.57
C ALA A 30 2.31 17.60 19.63
N PHE A 31 2.77 18.20 18.52
CA PHE A 31 3.69 17.61 17.55
C PHE A 31 3.23 16.26 17.00
N THR A 32 4.14 15.31 16.81
CA THR A 32 3.85 14.01 16.19
C THR A 32 2.84 13.17 16.99
N GLY A 33 2.74 13.38 18.31
CA GLY A 33 1.70 12.76 19.12
C GLY A 33 0.29 13.20 18.69
N ARG A 34 0.11 14.50 18.43
CA ARG A 34 -1.14 15.02 17.87
C ARG A 34 -1.42 14.47 16.48
N GLN A 35 -0.40 14.46 15.63
CA GLN A 35 -0.49 13.98 14.24
C GLN A 35 -0.97 12.53 14.16
N LEU A 36 -0.50 11.63 15.05
CA LEU A 36 -0.98 10.24 15.12
C LEU A 36 -2.50 10.18 15.37
N GLY A 37 -3.00 10.99 16.29
CA GLY A 37 -4.42 11.09 16.60
C GLY A 37 -5.25 11.62 15.43
N GLU A 38 -4.81 12.72 14.83
CA GLU A 38 -5.47 13.33 13.66
C GLU A 38 -5.48 12.37 12.46
N ALA A 39 -4.39 11.63 12.22
CA ALA A 39 -4.32 10.61 11.18
C ALA A 39 -5.26 9.43 11.44
N ALA A 40 -5.38 8.98 12.68
CA ALA A 40 -6.35 7.94 13.06
C ALA A 40 -7.79 8.42 12.85
N ASP A 41 -8.11 9.68 13.16
CA ASP A 41 -9.44 10.25 12.92
C ASP A 41 -9.77 10.31 11.41
N VAL A 42 -8.81 10.66 10.56
CA VAL A 42 -9.00 10.67 9.09
C VAL A 42 -9.11 9.26 8.53
N LEU A 43 -8.28 8.30 8.98
CA LEU A 43 -8.38 6.90 8.54
C LEU A 43 -9.70 6.27 8.99
N GLU A 44 -10.17 6.56 10.20
CA GLU A 44 -11.50 6.15 10.66
C GLU A 44 -12.59 6.75 9.76
N ALA A 45 -12.52 8.05 9.45
CA ALA A 45 -13.49 8.70 8.57
C ALA A 45 -13.52 8.05 7.17
N MET A 46 -12.36 7.69 6.61
CA MET A 46 -12.27 6.93 5.36
C MET A 46 -12.93 5.56 5.50
N ALA A 47 -12.58 4.79 6.53
CA ALA A 47 -13.07 3.42 6.71
C ALA A 47 -14.58 3.34 6.99
N ARG A 48 -15.17 4.40 7.56
CA ARG A 48 -16.62 4.49 7.82
C ARG A 48 -17.43 5.02 6.63
N ASP A 49 -16.79 5.67 5.66
CA ASP A 49 -17.47 6.23 4.49
C ASP A 49 -17.77 5.11 3.48
N GLU A 50 -19.03 4.67 3.42
CA GLU A 50 -19.47 3.58 2.53
C GLU A 50 -19.29 3.87 1.04
N ASP A 51 -19.16 5.14 0.67
CA ASP A 51 -18.94 5.61 -0.69
C ASP A 51 -17.46 5.84 -1.01
N ALA A 52 -16.55 5.65 -0.03
CA ALA A 52 -15.12 5.81 -0.21
C ALA A 52 -14.46 4.56 -0.79
N PHE A 53 -13.67 4.77 -1.84
CA PHE A 53 -12.72 3.80 -2.36
C PHE A 53 -11.32 4.20 -1.92
N ILE A 54 -10.66 3.37 -1.11
CA ILE A 54 -9.38 3.69 -0.47
C ILE A 54 -8.24 2.99 -1.21
N VAL A 55 -7.32 3.80 -1.74
CA VAL A 55 -6.06 3.33 -2.35
C VAL A 55 -4.96 3.35 -1.29
N MET A 56 -4.31 2.21 -1.05
CA MET A 56 -3.07 2.17 -0.26
C MET A 56 -1.87 2.35 -1.18
N THR A 57 -0.92 3.20 -0.78
CA THR A 57 0.37 3.33 -1.45
C THR A 57 1.48 2.89 -0.50
N LEU A 58 2.33 1.98 -0.97
CA LEU A 58 3.30 1.26 -0.14
C LEU A 58 4.71 1.40 -0.69
N ALA A 59 5.56 2.12 0.04
CA ALA A 59 6.99 2.23 -0.19
C ALA A 59 7.77 2.02 1.13
N GLY A 60 9.10 1.95 1.04
CA GLY A 60 9.96 1.55 2.15
C GLY A 60 9.88 0.05 2.41
N ALA A 61 10.85 -0.55 3.10
CA ALA A 61 10.99 -2.01 3.23
C ALA A 61 9.94 -2.67 4.16
N MET A 62 8.66 -2.36 4.01
CA MET A 62 7.58 -2.72 4.95
C MET A 62 7.32 -4.22 5.07
N THR A 63 7.48 -4.98 3.98
CA THR A 63 7.35 -6.45 4.03
C THR A 63 8.55 -7.09 4.70
N VAL A 64 9.77 -6.60 4.42
CA VAL A 64 11.00 -7.03 5.11
C VAL A 64 10.93 -6.67 6.61
N ALA A 65 10.41 -5.47 6.94
CA ALA A 65 10.19 -4.97 8.30
C ALA A 65 8.95 -5.55 9.00
N LYS A 66 8.39 -6.66 8.49
CA LYS A 66 7.33 -7.45 9.14
C LYS A 66 5.99 -6.71 9.33
N GLN A 67 5.69 -5.72 8.49
CA GLN A 67 4.42 -4.97 8.52
C GLN A 67 3.34 -5.56 7.59
N GLY A 68 3.64 -6.62 6.83
CA GLY A 68 2.78 -7.22 5.81
C GLY A 68 1.40 -7.68 6.31
N LEU A 69 1.32 -8.17 7.54
CA LEU A 69 0.05 -8.63 8.13
C LEU A 69 -0.89 -7.47 8.49
N ILE A 70 -0.37 -6.28 8.78
CA ILE A 70 -1.21 -5.09 8.99
C ILE A 70 -1.91 -4.73 7.68
N ILE A 71 -1.17 -4.79 6.57
CA ILE A 71 -1.71 -4.53 5.23
C ILE A 71 -2.78 -5.57 4.89
N SER A 72 -2.48 -6.85 5.12
CA SER A 72 -3.42 -7.96 4.90
C SER A 72 -4.71 -7.78 5.72
N GLU A 73 -4.60 -7.39 7.00
CA GLU A 73 -5.75 -7.11 7.87
C GLU A 73 -6.65 -5.98 7.33
N LEU A 74 -6.04 -4.90 6.81
CA LEU A 74 -6.80 -3.79 6.21
C LEU A 74 -7.51 -4.21 4.91
N ILE A 75 -6.92 -5.10 4.12
CA ILE A 75 -7.55 -5.71 2.94
C ILE A 75 -8.71 -6.60 3.36
N ASP A 76 -8.48 -7.53 4.28
CA ASP A 76 -9.45 -8.53 4.74
C ASP A 76 -10.69 -7.90 5.37
N ARG A 77 -10.53 -6.75 6.01
CA ARG A 77 -11.64 -5.96 6.57
C ARG A 77 -12.35 -5.07 5.54
N GLY A 78 -11.90 -5.06 4.29
CA GLY A 78 -12.46 -4.27 3.21
C GLY A 78 -12.20 -2.77 3.34
N ILE A 79 -11.23 -2.36 4.17
CA ILE A 79 -10.83 -0.97 4.33
C ILE A 79 -10.05 -0.53 3.09
N ILE A 80 -9.05 -1.32 2.66
CA ILE A 80 -8.30 -1.03 1.43
C ILE A 80 -8.94 -1.69 0.23
N ASN A 81 -9.06 -0.95 -0.88
CA ASN A 81 -9.75 -1.40 -2.09
C ASN A 81 -8.85 -1.47 -3.33
N ALA A 82 -7.67 -0.84 -3.30
CA ALA A 82 -6.60 -1.01 -4.28
C ALA A 82 -5.24 -0.75 -3.63
N ILE A 83 -4.18 -1.35 -4.15
CA ILE A 83 -2.81 -1.14 -3.68
C ILE A 83 -1.93 -0.69 -4.84
N VAL A 84 -1.11 0.32 -4.61
CA VAL A 84 0.03 0.66 -5.47
C VAL A 84 1.30 0.48 -4.65
N SER A 85 2.24 -0.33 -5.10
CA SER A 85 3.48 -0.62 -4.36
C SER A 85 4.71 -0.61 -5.28
N THR A 86 5.90 -0.74 -4.69
CA THR A 86 7.10 -1.11 -5.47
C THR A 86 7.12 -2.62 -5.67
N GLY A 87 7.86 -3.10 -6.67
CA GLY A 87 7.91 -4.53 -6.95
C GLY A 87 8.68 -5.29 -5.89
N ALA A 88 9.72 -4.67 -5.31
CA ALA A 88 10.47 -5.21 -4.19
C ALA A 88 9.54 -5.62 -3.03
N LEU A 89 8.57 -4.79 -2.63
CA LEU A 89 7.67 -5.14 -1.52
C LEU A 89 6.82 -6.37 -1.85
N MET A 90 6.38 -6.50 -3.11
CA MET A 90 5.60 -7.66 -3.53
C MET A 90 6.47 -8.92 -3.60
N ALA A 91 7.72 -8.82 -4.06
CA ALA A 91 8.68 -9.92 -4.04
C ALA A 91 9.00 -10.39 -2.62
N HIS A 92 9.54 -9.51 -1.76
CA HIS A 92 9.92 -9.85 -0.39
C HIS A 92 8.72 -10.21 0.48
N GLY A 93 7.51 -9.77 0.12
CA GLY A 93 6.27 -10.20 0.77
C GLY A 93 5.90 -11.67 0.50
N LEU A 94 6.43 -12.27 -0.57
CA LEU A 94 6.22 -13.69 -0.88
C LEU A 94 7.02 -14.60 0.05
N VAL A 95 8.18 -14.16 0.53
CA VAL A 95 9.04 -14.92 1.45
C VAL A 95 8.27 -15.43 2.68
N GLU A 96 7.45 -14.57 3.30
CA GLU A 96 6.63 -14.99 4.43
C GLU A 96 5.47 -15.89 4.00
N ALA A 97 4.89 -15.61 2.84
CA ALA A 97 3.80 -16.40 2.28
C ALA A 97 4.23 -17.82 1.89
N THR A 98 5.52 -18.04 1.63
CA THR A 98 6.14 -19.37 1.39
C THR A 98 6.70 -20.00 2.68
N GLY A 99 6.50 -19.37 3.85
CA GLY A 99 6.89 -19.90 5.15
C GLY A 99 8.36 -19.68 5.52
N ARG A 100 9.06 -18.78 4.82
CA ARG A 100 10.45 -18.40 5.11
C ARG A 100 10.53 -17.15 5.98
N ALA A 101 11.75 -16.84 6.43
CA ALA A 101 12.00 -15.77 7.40
C ALA A 101 13.04 -14.76 6.89
N HIS A 102 12.93 -13.53 7.43
CA HIS A 102 14.00 -12.54 7.42
C HIS A 102 14.66 -12.57 8.81
N PHE A 103 15.93 -12.23 8.88
CA PHE A 103 16.73 -12.33 10.11
C PHE A 103 17.24 -10.97 10.55
N ARG A 104 17.51 -10.80 11.84
CA ARG A 104 18.18 -9.59 12.33
C ARG A 104 19.67 -9.63 11.97
N VAL A 105 20.24 -8.50 11.58
CA VAL A 105 21.69 -8.37 11.35
C VAL A 105 22.47 -8.60 12.65
N ASN A 106 23.54 -9.40 12.58
CA ASN A 106 24.59 -9.41 13.60
C ASN A 106 25.61 -8.31 13.27
N PRO A 107 25.77 -7.27 14.11
CA PRO A 107 26.70 -6.17 13.83
C PRO A 107 28.17 -6.57 13.84
N GLU A 108 28.51 -7.78 14.31
CA GLU A 108 29.87 -8.32 14.29
C GLU A 108 30.27 -8.91 12.92
N VAL A 109 29.31 -9.14 12.03
CA VAL A 109 29.53 -9.71 10.69
C VAL A 109 29.61 -8.58 9.67
N SER A 110 30.67 -8.56 8.85
CA SER A 110 30.85 -7.52 7.83
C SER A 110 29.95 -7.74 6.61
N ASP A 111 29.71 -6.68 5.83
CA ASP A 111 28.92 -6.78 4.59
C ASP A 111 29.57 -7.73 3.56
N GLU A 112 30.91 -7.81 3.52
CA GLU A 112 31.62 -8.77 2.67
C GLU A 112 31.40 -10.22 3.11
N GLU A 113 31.36 -10.48 4.41
CA GLU A 113 31.06 -11.81 4.94
C GLU A 113 29.59 -12.17 4.70
N LEU A 114 28.66 -11.23 4.86
CA LEU A 114 27.25 -11.43 4.50
C LEU A 114 27.09 -11.80 3.02
N TYR A 115 27.78 -11.08 2.12
CA TYR A 115 27.77 -11.39 0.69
C TYR A 115 28.32 -12.79 0.40
N GLN A 116 29.45 -13.18 1.00
CA GLN A 116 30.02 -14.52 0.84
C GLN A 116 29.10 -15.64 1.35
N GLN A 117 28.26 -15.33 2.34
CA GLN A 117 27.28 -16.25 2.90
C GLN A 117 25.93 -16.26 2.16
N GLY A 118 25.74 -15.38 1.16
CA GLY A 118 24.48 -15.27 0.41
C GLY A 118 23.36 -14.57 1.21
N TYR A 119 23.70 -13.55 2.00
CA TYR A 119 22.74 -12.72 2.72
C TYR A 119 22.70 -11.30 2.17
N ASN A 120 21.52 -10.87 1.73
CA ASN A 120 21.25 -9.49 1.33
C ASN A 120 20.78 -8.67 2.54
N ARG A 121 21.45 -7.55 2.80
CA ARG A 121 21.14 -6.68 3.94
C ARG A 121 20.21 -5.53 3.56
N VAL A 122 19.10 -5.44 4.27
CA VAL A 122 18.17 -4.30 4.26
C VAL A 122 18.27 -3.59 5.62
N TYR A 123 19.16 -2.61 5.70
CA TYR A 123 19.49 -1.89 6.94
C TYR A 123 19.90 -2.83 8.09
N ASP A 124 19.01 -3.10 9.04
CA ASP A 124 19.21 -3.95 10.23
C ASP A 124 18.57 -5.34 10.10
N THR A 125 18.07 -5.67 8.90
CA THR A 125 17.44 -6.94 8.55
C THR A 125 18.19 -7.63 7.41
N LEU A 126 18.21 -8.96 7.41
CA LEU A 126 18.84 -9.83 6.43
C LEU A 126 17.78 -10.67 5.71
N GLU A 127 17.99 -10.83 4.41
CA GLU A 127 17.25 -11.73 3.54
C GLU A 127 18.23 -12.73 2.90
N PRO A 128 18.11 -14.04 3.23
CA PRO A 128 18.85 -15.08 2.53
C PRO A 128 18.51 -15.08 1.04
N GLU A 129 19.52 -15.17 0.17
CA GLU A 129 19.33 -15.35 -1.29
C GLU A 129 18.48 -16.58 -1.61
N GLN A 130 18.58 -17.64 -0.80
CA GLN A 130 17.75 -18.84 -0.93
C GLN A 130 16.24 -18.54 -0.90
N ASN A 131 15.82 -17.48 -0.18
CA ASN A 131 14.41 -17.08 -0.17
C ASN A 131 13.98 -16.51 -1.53
N LEU A 132 14.89 -15.89 -2.28
CA LEU A 132 14.62 -15.39 -3.63
C LEU A 132 14.44 -16.55 -4.61
N ASP A 133 15.22 -17.63 -4.46
CA ASP A 133 15.01 -18.87 -5.23
C ASP A 133 13.60 -19.46 -4.96
N ASP A 134 13.13 -19.44 -3.71
CA ASP A 134 11.76 -19.90 -3.39
C ASP A 134 10.69 -19.00 -4.01
N VAL A 135 10.96 -17.69 -4.14
CA VAL A 135 10.08 -16.77 -4.86
C VAL A 135 10.08 -17.06 -6.37
N GLU A 136 11.24 -17.38 -6.93
CA GLU A 136 11.38 -17.79 -8.33
C GLU A 136 10.52 -19.03 -8.63
N GLU A 137 10.43 -20.01 -7.73
CA GLU A 137 9.56 -21.19 -7.92
C GLU A 137 8.09 -20.80 -8.11
N VAL A 138 7.59 -19.88 -7.30
CA VAL A 138 6.22 -19.34 -7.43
C VAL A 138 6.05 -18.63 -8.77
N MET A 139 7.03 -17.82 -9.16
CA MET A 139 7.02 -17.08 -10.41
C MET A 139 7.06 -18.01 -11.62
N SER A 140 7.91 -19.03 -11.60
CA SER A 140 8.07 -20.03 -12.64
C SER A 140 6.75 -20.74 -12.93
N GLU A 141 6.04 -21.21 -11.88
CA GLU A 141 4.73 -21.85 -12.01
C GLU A 141 3.68 -20.91 -12.62
N VAL A 142 3.64 -19.65 -12.19
CA VAL A 142 2.69 -18.65 -12.73
C VAL A 142 3.01 -18.31 -14.19
N LEU A 143 4.28 -18.18 -14.55
CA LEU A 143 4.73 -17.77 -15.87
C LEU A 143 4.68 -18.91 -16.90
N GLU A 144 4.89 -20.15 -16.49
CA GLU A 144 4.75 -21.33 -17.36
C GLU A 144 3.29 -21.48 -17.81
N GLY A 145 2.33 -21.21 -16.92
CA GLY A 145 0.90 -21.19 -17.22
C GLY A 145 0.41 -19.97 -18.01
N TRP A 146 1.27 -19.00 -18.33
CA TRP A 146 0.86 -17.74 -18.94
C TRP A 146 0.70 -17.82 -20.46
N ASP A 147 -0.49 -17.48 -20.97
CA ASP A 147 -0.74 -17.35 -22.41
C ASP A 147 0.07 -16.18 -22.99
N HIS A 148 1.02 -16.49 -23.87
CA HIS A 148 1.88 -15.51 -24.52
C HIS A 148 1.14 -14.49 -25.40
N ASN A 149 -0.11 -14.79 -25.79
CA ASN A 149 -0.95 -13.85 -26.52
C ASN A 149 -1.52 -12.75 -25.60
N ASP A 150 -1.70 -13.03 -24.30
CA ASP A 150 -2.14 -12.03 -23.35
C ASP A 150 -0.97 -11.13 -22.91
N THR A 151 -1.13 -9.83 -23.16
CA THR A 151 -0.16 -8.83 -22.69
C THR A 151 -0.27 -8.70 -21.17
N MET A 152 0.86 -8.96 -20.51
CA MET A 152 1.02 -8.84 -19.07
C MET A 152 1.12 -7.38 -18.65
N CYS A 153 0.64 -7.11 -17.44
CA CYS A 153 0.93 -5.91 -16.67
C CYS A 153 0.94 -6.29 -15.18
N SER A 154 1.39 -5.40 -14.30
CA SER A 154 1.66 -5.77 -12.91
C SER A 154 0.41 -6.25 -12.17
N TYR A 155 -0.76 -5.62 -12.38
CA TYR A 155 -1.96 -6.04 -11.64
C TYR A 155 -2.44 -7.44 -12.03
N LYS A 156 -2.30 -7.81 -13.32
CA LYS A 156 -2.65 -9.16 -13.78
C LYS A 156 -1.70 -10.20 -13.20
N LEU A 157 -0.40 -9.92 -13.22
CA LEU A 157 0.62 -10.82 -12.68
C LEU A 157 0.43 -11.01 -11.18
N ASN A 158 0.31 -9.92 -10.42
CA ASN A 158 0.06 -9.97 -8.97
C ASN A 158 -1.23 -10.71 -8.62
N HIS A 159 -2.28 -10.56 -9.43
CA HIS A 159 -3.51 -11.33 -9.27
C HIS A 159 -3.29 -12.83 -9.50
N ALA A 160 -2.53 -13.21 -10.53
CA ALA A 160 -2.20 -14.61 -10.82
C ALA A 160 -1.35 -15.25 -9.70
N ILE A 161 -0.37 -14.51 -9.17
CA ILE A 161 0.43 -14.92 -8.01
C ILE A 161 -0.49 -15.12 -6.78
N GLY A 162 -1.36 -14.16 -6.47
CA GLY A 162 -2.33 -14.29 -5.39
C GLY A 162 -3.25 -15.51 -5.55
N ALA A 163 -3.69 -15.80 -6.77
CA ALA A 163 -4.49 -16.97 -7.10
C ALA A 163 -3.74 -18.29 -6.90
N TYR A 164 -2.44 -18.32 -7.22
CA TYR A 164 -1.57 -19.46 -6.95
C TYR A 164 -1.42 -19.69 -5.45
N LEU A 165 -1.07 -18.64 -4.68
CA LEU A 165 -0.91 -18.71 -3.23
C LEU A 165 -2.18 -19.13 -2.50
N ALA A 166 -3.36 -18.70 -2.94
CA ALA A 166 -4.63 -19.13 -2.37
C ALA A 166 -4.86 -20.65 -2.51
N LYS A 167 -4.27 -21.28 -3.54
CA LYS A 167 -4.34 -22.73 -3.75
C LYS A 167 -3.27 -23.50 -2.99
N THR A 168 -2.03 -22.99 -2.98
CA THR A 168 -0.83 -23.72 -2.52
C THR A 168 -0.42 -23.39 -1.08
N ALA A 169 -0.67 -22.17 -0.61
CA ALA A 169 -0.29 -21.67 0.71
C ALA A 169 -1.52 -21.37 1.58
N LYS A 170 -2.38 -22.37 1.80
CA LYS A 170 -3.70 -22.20 2.45
C LYS A 170 -3.63 -21.64 3.87
N ASP A 171 -2.62 -22.04 4.65
CA ASP A 171 -2.48 -21.65 6.06
C ASP A 171 -1.66 -20.36 6.26
N GLN A 172 -1.10 -19.79 5.19
CA GLN A 172 -0.33 -18.54 5.25
C GLN A 172 -1.18 -17.34 4.87
N ARG A 173 -0.99 -16.22 5.56
CA ARG A 173 -1.55 -14.91 5.19
C ARG A 173 -0.48 -14.09 4.50
N GLY A 174 -0.87 -13.34 3.47
CA GLY A 174 0.05 -12.47 2.74
C GLY A 174 -0.71 -11.48 1.88
N ILE A 175 -0.04 -10.39 1.49
CA ILE A 175 -0.68 -9.26 0.79
C ILE A 175 -1.35 -9.72 -0.51
N LEU A 176 -0.63 -10.43 -1.38
CA LEU A 176 -1.15 -10.85 -2.69
C LEU A 176 -2.26 -11.88 -2.58
N LYS A 177 -2.17 -12.82 -1.64
CA LYS A 177 -3.25 -13.79 -1.37
C LYS A 177 -4.52 -13.09 -0.87
N SER A 178 -4.38 -12.24 0.15
CA SER A 178 -5.51 -11.47 0.71
C SER A 178 -6.13 -10.57 -0.35
N ALA A 179 -5.30 -9.92 -1.18
CA ALA A 179 -5.75 -9.09 -2.28
C ALA A 179 -6.53 -9.88 -3.33
N PHE A 180 -6.05 -11.07 -3.73
CA PHE A 180 -6.78 -11.96 -4.63
C PHE A 180 -8.13 -12.41 -4.04
N GLU A 181 -8.14 -12.89 -2.80
CA GLU A 181 -9.35 -13.38 -2.13
C GLU A 181 -10.41 -12.29 -1.96
N GLN A 182 -10.00 -11.03 -1.75
CA GLN A 182 -10.90 -9.88 -1.62
C GLN A 182 -11.17 -9.14 -2.94
N GLY A 183 -10.53 -9.55 -4.05
CA GLY A 183 -10.65 -8.88 -5.36
C GLY A 183 -10.07 -7.47 -5.39
N VAL A 184 -9.01 -7.22 -4.62
CA VAL A 184 -8.27 -5.96 -4.55
C VAL A 184 -7.13 -5.98 -5.58
N PRO A 185 -7.08 -5.06 -6.57
CA PRO A 185 -5.98 -5.01 -7.52
C PRO A 185 -4.71 -4.42 -6.89
N VAL A 186 -3.55 -4.97 -7.28
CA VAL A 186 -2.23 -4.56 -6.78
C VAL A 186 -1.34 -4.13 -7.95
N PHE A 187 -1.01 -2.85 -8.03
CA PHE A 187 -0.22 -2.25 -9.11
C PHE A 187 1.23 -2.04 -8.67
N VAL A 188 2.16 -2.28 -9.59
CA VAL A 188 3.59 -2.01 -9.46
C VAL A 188 4.06 -1.20 -10.66
N PRO A 189 4.07 0.14 -10.57
CA PRO A 189 4.37 0.99 -11.72
C PRO A 189 5.81 0.86 -12.24
N ALA A 190 6.78 0.75 -11.32
CA ALA A 190 8.18 0.53 -11.64
C ALA A 190 8.50 -0.99 -11.58
N PHE A 191 7.83 -1.77 -12.41
CA PHE A 191 7.87 -3.24 -12.31
C PHE A 191 9.26 -3.83 -12.57
N THR A 192 9.99 -3.31 -13.56
CA THR A 192 11.34 -3.80 -13.89
C THR A 192 12.38 -3.52 -12.81
N ASP A 193 12.05 -2.70 -11.82
CA ASP A 193 12.86 -2.42 -10.63
C ASP A 193 12.43 -3.35 -9.48
N SER A 194 12.49 -4.66 -9.73
CA SER A 194 12.17 -5.70 -8.74
C SER A 194 12.60 -7.10 -9.16
N GLU A 195 12.75 -8.00 -8.19
CA GLU A 195 12.99 -9.44 -8.42
C GLU A 195 11.92 -10.06 -9.32
N LEU A 196 10.64 -9.74 -9.12
CA LEU A 196 9.56 -10.22 -10.02
C LEU A 196 9.78 -9.78 -11.48
N GLY A 197 10.35 -8.59 -11.68
CA GLY A 197 10.73 -8.08 -12.99
C GLY A 197 11.92 -8.82 -13.60
N LEU A 198 12.90 -9.18 -12.76
CA LEU A 198 14.06 -9.99 -13.15
C LEU A 198 13.62 -11.41 -13.55
N ASP A 199 12.73 -12.04 -12.78
CA ASP A 199 12.18 -13.37 -13.08
C ASP A 199 11.44 -13.40 -14.42
N VAL A 200 10.62 -12.37 -14.71
CA VAL A 200 9.96 -12.24 -16.02
C VAL A 200 10.99 -12.09 -17.14
N ALA A 201 12.07 -11.35 -16.92
CA ALA A 201 13.13 -11.19 -17.91
C ALA A 201 13.88 -12.51 -18.15
N LEU A 202 14.26 -13.24 -17.11
CA LEU A 202 14.91 -14.54 -17.19
C LEU A 202 14.02 -15.58 -17.88
N ASN A 203 12.74 -15.67 -17.49
CA ASN A 203 11.76 -16.53 -18.14
C ASN A 203 11.61 -16.22 -19.64
N ASN A 204 11.59 -14.94 -20.02
CA ASN A 204 11.55 -14.55 -21.43
C ASN A 204 12.80 -14.97 -22.21
N ARG A 205 13.99 -14.94 -21.58
CA ARG A 205 15.23 -15.45 -22.19
C ARG A 205 15.18 -16.97 -22.35
N LEU A 206 14.67 -17.69 -21.36
CA LEU A 206 14.48 -19.14 -21.43
C LEU A 206 13.46 -19.54 -22.51
N ARG A 207 12.35 -18.81 -22.61
CA ARG A 207 11.36 -19.02 -23.67
C ARG A 207 11.98 -18.84 -25.04
N GLU A 208 12.70 -17.74 -25.25
CA GLU A 208 13.38 -17.45 -26.52
C GLU A 208 14.42 -18.53 -26.88
N SER A 209 15.24 -18.98 -25.93
CA SER A 209 16.24 -20.03 -26.17
C SER A 209 15.63 -21.41 -26.45
N THR A 210 14.39 -21.64 -26.02
CA THR A 210 13.62 -22.89 -26.23
C THR A 210 12.62 -22.78 -27.39
N GLY A 211 12.66 -21.71 -28.19
CA GLY A 211 11.77 -21.50 -29.33
C GLY A 211 10.33 -21.12 -28.97
N ARG A 212 10.04 -20.80 -27.70
CA ARG A 212 8.75 -20.30 -27.23
C ARG A 212 8.66 -18.78 -27.39
N HIS A 213 7.45 -18.27 -27.61
CA HIS A 213 7.21 -16.83 -27.69
C HIS A 213 7.48 -16.14 -26.35
N LYS A 214 7.95 -14.90 -26.38
CA LYS A 214 8.08 -14.07 -25.18
C LYS A 214 6.71 -13.60 -24.68
N ILE A 215 6.60 -13.41 -23.37
CA ILE A 215 5.48 -12.71 -22.75
C ILE A 215 5.73 -11.21 -22.89
N ARG A 216 4.77 -10.49 -23.47
CA ARG A 216 4.83 -9.03 -23.60
C ARG A 216 4.36 -8.38 -22.31
N TYR A 217 5.00 -7.28 -21.92
CA TYR A 217 4.62 -6.48 -20.76
C TYR A 217 4.27 -5.05 -21.20
N ASP A 218 3.15 -4.52 -20.74
CA ASP A 218 2.71 -3.15 -21.00
C ASP A 218 2.23 -2.46 -19.70
N PRO A 219 3.01 -1.50 -19.14
CA PRO A 219 2.63 -0.78 -17.93
C PRO A 219 1.44 0.18 -18.14
N PHE A 220 1.09 0.56 -19.37
CA PHE A 220 -0.05 1.44 -19.61
C PHE A 220 -1.39 0.73 -19.36
N LEU A 221 -1.43 -0.60 -19.45
CA LEU A 221 -2.60 -1.38 -19.04
C LEU A 221 -2.90 -1.22 -17.55
N ASP A 222 -1.87 -1.08 -16.70
CA ASP A 222 -2.04 -0.78 -15.27
C ASP A 222 -2.64 0.62 -15.09
N LEU A 223 -2.10 1.63 -15.79
CA LEU A 223 -2.58 3.01 -15.70
C LEU A 223 -4.04 3.14 -16.12
N GLU A 224 -4.41 2.53 -17.25
CA GLU A 224 -5.79 2.56 -17.76
C GLU A 224 -6.75 1.79 -16.84
N HIS A 225 -6.36 0.61 -16.35
CA HIS A 225 -7.19 -0.17 -15.42
C HIS A 225 -7.38 0.56 -14.08
N PHE A 226 -6.33 1.18 -13.55
CA PHE A 226 -6.39 2.01 -12.35
C PHE A 226 -7.31 3.21 -12.56
N ALA A 227 -7.13 3.96 -13.65
CA ALA A 227 -7.94 5.13 -13.95
C ALA A 227 -9.42 4.78 -14.15
N ALA A 228 -9.73 3.74 -14.93
CA ALA A 228 -11.09 3.25 -15.12
C ALA A 228 -11.74 2.79 -13.80
N THR A 229 -10.95 2.24 -12.89
CA THR A 229 -11.42 1.85 -11.56
C THR A 229 -11.77 3.06 -10.71
N LEU A 230 -10.88 4.05 -10.61
CA LEU A 230 -11.11 5.25 -9.79
C LEU A 230 -12.23 6.14 -10.35
N LEU A 231 -12.38 6.23 -11.67
CA LEU A 231 -13.45 7.01 -12.33
C LEU A 231 -14.86 6.57 -11.93
N ARG A 232 -15.05 5.28 -11.65
CA ARG A 232 -16.34 4.68 -11.23
C ARG A 232 -16.70 5.00 -9.78
N GLN A 233 -15.77 5.52 -8.99
CA GLN A 233 -15.95 5.70 -7.55
C GLN A 233 -16.57 7.06 -7.22
N LYS A 234 -17.37 7.10 -6.17
CA LYS A 234 -18.00 8.35 -5.71
C LYS A 234 -17.00 9.23 -4.96
N ARG A 235 -16.35 8.67 -3.94
CA ARG A 235 -15.30 9.32 -3.15
C ARG A 235 -14.03 8.50 -3.17
N LEU A 236 -12.91 9.20 -3.11
CA LEU A 236 -11.58 8.59 -3.14
C LEU A 236 -10.83 8.94 -1.86
N GLY A 237 -10.23 7.92 -1.24
CA GLY A 237 -9.29 8.08 -0.14
C GLY A 237 -7.93 7.51 -0.50
N ILE A 238 -6.88 7.99 0.15
CA ILE A 238 -5.54 7.44 0.00
C ILE A 238 -4.86 7.27 1.37
N LEU A 239 -4.29 6.09 1.60
CA LEU A 239 -3.42 5.80 2.73
C LEU A 239 -1.99 5.59 2.22
N THR A 240 -1.07 6.49 2.56
CA THR A 240 0.30 6.51 2.05
C THR A 240 1.30 6.14 3.13
N ILE A 241 2.07 5.10 2.85
CA ILE A 241 3.22 4.65 3.65
C ILE A 241 4.49 4.97 2.86
N GLY A 242 5.31 5.87 3.40
CA GLY A 242 6.46 6.41 2.68
C GLY A 242 6.07 7.38 1.56
N GLY A 243 6.66 7.21 0.38
CA GLY A 243 6.46 8.12 -0.74
C GLY A 243 6.83 7.50 -2.09
N GLY A 244 7.72 8.16 -2.83
CA GLY A 244 8.29 7.64 -4.09
C GLY A 244 7.26 7.39 -5.20
N VAL A 245 7.58 6.43 -6.06
CA VAL A 245 6.76 6.04 -7.23
C VAL A 245 5.33 5.65 -6.82
N PRO A 246 5.07 4.82 -5.78
CA PRO A 246 3.71 4.44 -5.42
C PRO A 246 2.81 5.63 -5.10
N ARG A 247 3.32 6.59 -4.32
CA ARG A 247 2.58 7.82 -4.00
C ARG A 247 2.31 8.65 -5.25
N ASN A 248 3.35 8.94 -6.04
CA ASN A 248 3.18 9.81 -7.22
C ASN A 248 2.20 9.21 -8.21
N TRP A 249 2.43 7.94 -8.56
CA TRP A 249 1.71 7.26 -9.62
C TRP A 249 0.23 7.11 -9.28
N SER A 250 -0.11 6.85 -8.02
CA SER A 250 -1.51 6.84 -7.57
C SER A 250 -2.16 8.22 -7.67
N GLN A 251 -1.42 9.29 -7.39
CA GLN A 251 -1.93 10.66 -7.40
C GLN A 251 -1.97 11.29 -8.79
N GLN A 252 -1.10 10.86 -9.71
CA GLN A 252 -1.06 11.39 -11.08
C GLN A 252 -2.34 11.09 -11.88
N PHE A 253 -3.20 10.21 -11.37
CA PHE A 253 -4.55 9.99 -11.87
C PHE A 253 -5.31 11.30 -12.09
N GLY A 254 -5.26 12.26 -11.15
CA GLY A 254 -5.92 13.56 -11.31
C GLY A 254 -5.43 14.32 -12.55
N PRO A 255 -4.11 14.61 -12.64
CA PRO A 255 -3.49 15.16 -13.85
C PRO A 255 -3.78 14.37 -15.13
N PHE A 256 -3.79 13.04 -15.08
CA PHE A 256 -4.09 12.19 -16.25
C PHE A 256 -5.51 12.43 -16.79
N LEU A 257 -6.50 12.54 -15.91
CA LEU A 257 -7.87 12.89 -16.30
C LEU A 257 -7.95 14.31 -16.88
N GLU A 258 -7.25 15.28 -16.28
CA GLU A 258 -7.20 16.64 -16.81
C GLU A 258 -6.62 16.65 -18.23
N LEU A 259 -5.54 15.90 -18.48
CA LEU A 259 -4.91 15.81 -19.79
C LEU A 259 -5.82 15.13 -20.83
N ARG A 260 -6.55 14.07 -20.46
CA ARG A 260 -7.57 13.45 -21.34
C ARG A 260 -8.67 14.43 -21.71
N HIS A 261 -9.16 15.20 -20.74
CA HIS A 261 -10.15 16.25 -21.00
C HIS A 261 -9.59 17.35 -21.92
N ARG A 262 -8.42 17.92 -21.59
CA ARG A 262 -7.86 19.08 -22.29
C ARG A 262 -7.24 18.77 -23.64
N ARG A 263 -6.57 17.62 -23.78
CA ARG A 263 -5.81 17.27 -24.99
C ARG A 263 -6.58 16.36 -25.93
N LEU A 264 -7.44 15.49 -25.41
CA LEU A 264 -8.21 14.54 -26.21
C LEU A 264 -9.69 14.93 -26.33
N GLY A 265 -10.14 15.98 -25.62
CA GLY A 265 -11.52 16.46 -25.69
C GLY A 265 -12.55 15.52 -25.05
N GLU A 266 -12.10 14.61 -24.18
CA GLU A 266 -12.97 13.64 -23.55
C GLU A 266 -13.89 14.28 -22.50
N ASN A 267 -15.18 13.90 -22.52
CA ASN A 267 -16.14 14.30 -21.51
C ASN A 267 -16.12 13.34 -20.31
N ILE A 268 -15.10 13.47 -19.47
CA ILE A 268 -14.89 12.65 -18.27
C ILE A 268 -14.90 13.50 -17.00
N PRO A 269 -15.44 13.00 -15.87
CA PRO A 269 -15.45 13.76 -14.63
C PRO A 269 -14.04 13.89 -14.06
N LEU A 270 -13.64 15.11 -13.68
CA LEU A 270 -12.41 15.33 -12.93
C LEU A 270 -12.58 14.83 -11.49
N LYS A 271 -11.80 13.81 -11.12
CA LYS A 271 -11.85 13.16 -9.81
C LYS A 271 -10.61 13.51 -8.99
N ARG A 272 -10.82 13.74 -7.70
CA ARG A 272 -9.79 14.15 -6.72
C ARG A 272 -9.95 13.34 -5.44
N TYR A 273 -8.86 13.11 -4.72
CA TYR A 273 -8.90 12.46 -3.41
C TYR A 273 -9.55 13.39 -2.38
N HIS A 274 -10.56 12.88 -1.67
CA HIS A 274 -11.28 13.58 -0.61
C HIS A 274 -10.60 13.39 0.74
N TYR A 275 -9.97 12.23 0.92
CA TYR A 275 -9.27 11.88 2.14
C TYR A 275 -7.82 11.52 1.84
N GLY A 276 -6.91 11.86 2.75
CA GLY A 276 -5.50 11.50 2.64
C GLY A 276 -4.87 11.28 4.01
N VAL A 277 -4.28 10.12 4.24
CA VAL A 277 -3.41 9.86 5.40
C VAL A 277 -2.02 9.53 4.90
N ARG A 278 -1.00 10.21 5.42
CA ARG A 278 0.40 9.90 5.11
C ARG A 278 1.20 9.65 6.38
N ILE A 279 1.96 8.55 6.38
CA ILE A 279 2.97 8.23 7.38
C ILE A 279 4.32 8.22 6.66
N CYS A 280 5.10 9.29 6.84
CA CYS A 280 6.37 9.47 6.17
C CYS A 280 7.26 10.42 6.97
N PRO A 281 8.49 10.01 7.37
CA PRO A 281 9.38 10.87 8.14
C PRO A 281 10.08 11.95 7.29
N GLU A 282 9.95 11.90 5.95
CA GLU A 282 10.70 12.78 5.06
C GLU A 282 10.31 14.26 5.26
N PRO A 283 11.27 15.15 5.56
CA PRO A 283 11.00 16.57 5.71
C PRO A 283 10.59 17.24 4.40
N VAL A 284 9.66 18.20 4.49
CA VAL A 284 9.16 18.95 3.32
C VAL A 284 10.28 19.69 2.58
N TYR A 285 11.23 20.28 3.30
CA TYR A 285 12.24 21.19 2.74
C TYR A 285 13.31 20.50 1.88
N TRP A 286 13.35 19.16 1.83
CA TRP A 286 14.19 18.45 0.86
C TRP A 286 13.65 18.57 -0.57
N GLY A 287 12.41 19.02 -0.75
CA GLY A 287 11.79 19.20 -2.06
C GLY A 287 11.43 17.88 -2.77
N GLY A 288 11.58 16.76 -2.07
CA GLY A 288 11.16 15.44 -2.56
C GLY A 288 9.65 15.31 -2.57
N LEU A 289 9.13 14.60 -3.58
CA LEU A 289 7.70 14.29 -3.63
C LEU A 289 7.27 13.46 -2.42
N SER A 290 8.12 12.62 -1.85
CA SER A 290 7.75 11.84 -0.65
C SER A 290 7.36 12.75 0.52
N GLY A 291 8.11 13.84 0.74
CA GLY A 291 7.88 14.83 1.79
C GLY A 291 6.79 15.88 1.50
N SER A 292 6.33 16.07 0.25
CA SER A 292 5.39 17.16 -0.10
C SER A 292 4.00 17.05 0.58
N PRO A 293 3.45 18.12 1.17
CA PRO A 293 2.20 18.04 1.91
C PRO A 293 0.98 17.88 0.99
N TYR A 294 -0.14 17.39 1.51
CA TYR A 294 -1.37 17.28 0.71
C TYR A 294 -1.90 18.65 0.26
N SER A 295 -1.60 19.71 1.01
CA SER A 295 -1.90 21.09 0.63
C SER A 295 -1.24 21.50 -0.68
N GLU A 296 0.01 21.08 -0.93
CA GLU A 296 0.69 21.28 -2.21
C GLU A 296 -0.02 20.51 -3.32
N ALA A 297 -0.43 19.26 -3.06
CA ALA A 297 -1.08 18.39 -4.03
C ALA A 297 -2.47 18.90 -4.49
N ILE A 298 -3.13 19.79 -3.75
CA ILE A 298 -4.35 20.50 -4.18
C ILE A 298 -4.08 21.34 -5.45
N SER A 299 -2.94 22.04 -5.51
CA SER A 299 -2.56 22.88 -6.67
C SER A 299 -2.43 22.09 -7.97
N TRP A 300 -2.12 20.80 -7.87
CA TRP A 300 -2.02 19.85 -8.99
C TRP A 300 -3.36 19.21 -9.35
N GLY A 301 -4.46 19.62 -8.70
CA GLY A 301 -5.76 18.99 -8.87
C GLY A 301 -5.81 17.55 -8.35
N LYS A 302 -4.92 17.14 -7.46
CA LYS A 302 -4.88 15.76 -6.92
C LYS A 302 -5.87 15.57 -5.76
N PHE A 303 -6.11 16.61 -4.97
CA PHE A 303 -6.94 16.55 -3.75
C PHE A 303 -8.04 17.63 -3.74
N VAL A 304 -9.15 17.31 -3.06
CA VAL A 304 -10.22 18.26 -2.75
C VAL A 304 -9.77 19.16 -1.59
N PRO A 305 -9.84 20.49 -1.68
CA PRO A 305 -9.39 21.35 -0.59
C PRO A 305 -10.27 21.20 0.68
N PRO A 306 -9.74 21.53 1.88
CA PRO A 306 -10.53 21.42 3.12
C PRO A 306 -11.83 22.22 3.11
N ALA A 307 -11.85 23.39 2.45
CA ALA A 307 -13.05 24.20 2.29
C ALA A 307 -14.17 23.52 1.46
N GLU A 308 -13.81 22.54 0.63
CA GLU A 308 -14.73 21.71 -0.17
C GLU A 308 -14.98 20.32 0.47
N GLY A 309 -14.51 20.10 1.70
CA GLY A 309 -14.72 18.85 2.45
C GLY A 309 -13.54 17.86 2.43
N GLY A 310 -12.37 18.27 1.92
CA GLY A 310 -11.15 17.47 2.02
C GLY A 310 -10.67 17.27 3.47
N LYS A 311 -10.20 16.06 3.81
CA LYS A 311 -9.67 15.74 5.15
C LYS A 311 -8.31 15.06 5.06
N PHE A 312 -7.32 15.60 5.76
CA PHE A 312 -5.93 15.13 5.68
C PHE A 312 -5.32 14.88 7.05
N GLY A 313 -4.55 13.80 7.18
CA GLY A 313 -3.71 13.51 8.35
C GLY A 313 -2.29 13.20 7.88
N GLU A 314 -1.31 13.96 8.35
CA GLU A 314 0.09 13.80 7.96
C GLU A 314 0.96 13.58 9.19
N VAL A 315 1.66 12.45 9.24
CA VAL A 315 2.45 12.01 10.40
C VAL A 315 3.92 11.87 10.01
N PHE A 316 4.77 12.67 10.64
CA PHE A 316 6.21 12.70 10.39
C PHE A 316 6.93 11.73 11.33
N VAL A 317 6.74 10.44 11.11
CA VAL A 317 7.37 9.34 11.87
C VAL A 317 7.67 8.17 10.94
N ASP A 318 8.59 7.30 11.37
CA ASP A 318 8.82 6.02 10.72
C ASP A 318 7.54 5.17 10.70
N ALA A 319 7.28 4.54 9.56
CA ALA A 319 6.06 3.78 9.35
C ALA A 319 5.95 2.53 10.24
N THR A 320 7.07 1.89 10.60
CA THR A 320 7.08 0.72 11.49
C THR A 320 6.63 1.07 12.92
N VAL A 321 6.64 2.36 13.27
CA VAL A 321 6.10 2.89 14.53
C VAL A 321 4.67 3.40 14.35
N GLY A 322 4.47 4.30 13.39
CA GLY A 322 3.18 5.00 13.25
C GLY A 322 2.05 4.11 12.75
N LEU A 323 2.32 3.24 11.78
CA LEU A 323 1.31 2.40 11.13
C LEU A 323 0.59 1.45 12.10
N PRO A 324 1.28 0.60 12.90
CA PRO A 324 0.60 -0.29 13.83
C PRO A 324 -0.24 0.45 14.87
N ILE A 325 0.24 1.58 15.40
CA ILE A 325 -0.47 2.39 16.40
C ILE A 325 -1.77 2.96 15.82
N ILE A 326 -1.69 3.60 14.65
CA ILE A 326 -2.85 4.20 13.97
C ILE A 326 -3.86 3.11 13.61
N VAL A 327 -3.43 2.03 12.97
CA VAL A 327 -4.32 0.97 12.50
C VAL A 327 -5.00 0.28 13.68
N ALA A 328 -4.26 -0.10 14.72
CA ALA A 328 -4.84 -0.76 15.89
C ALA A 328 -5.89 0.13 16.58
N ALA A 329 -5.62 1.44 16.74
CA ALA A 329 -6.61 2.38 17.27
C ALA A 329 -7.87 2.43 16.38
N VAL A 330 -7.73 2.53 15.06
CA VAL A 330 -8.88 2.56 14.14
C VAL A 330 -9.68 1.26 14.19
N LEU A 331 -9.01 0.10 14.23
CA LEU A 331 -9.70 -1.18 14.34
C LEU A 331 -10.50 -1.30 15.64
N GLU A 332 -9.95 -0.87 16.79
CA GLU A 332 -10.69 -0.82 18.06
C GLU A 332 -11.92 0.09 17.97
N ARG A 333 -11.81 1.25 17.31
CA ARG A 333 -12.93 2.18 17.11
C ARG A 333 -14.04 1.57 16.26
N LEU A 334 -13.68 0.84 15.19
CA LEU A 334 -14.63 0.17 14.31
C LEU A 334 -15.32 -1.01 15.00
N GLU A 335 -14.65 -1.69 15.93
CA GLU A 335 -15.19 -2.85 16.67
C GLU A 335 -16.15 -2.47 17.81
N LYS A 336 -15.90 -1.33 18.48
CA LYS A 336 -16.81 -0.77 19.49
C LYS A 336 -18.20 -0.46 18.90
N ASP A 337 -18.25 -0.20 17.59
CA ASP A 337 -19.47 0.06 16.83
C ASP A 337 -19.99 -1.24 16.20
N LYS A 338 -20.80 -2.00 16.96
CA LYS A 338 -21.33 -3.33 16.57
C LYS A 338 -22.16 -3.35 15.26
N SER A 339 -22.37 -2.21 14.60
CA SER A 339 -23.09 -2.07 13.33
C SER A 339 -22.33 -2.63 12.10
N LEU A 340 -21.00 -2.77 12.16
CA LEU A 340 -20.18 -3.21 11.01
C LEU A 340 -20.07 -4.73 10.83
N LYS A 341 -20.32 -5.54 11.88
CA LYS A 341 -20.31 -7.02 11.79
C LYS A 341 -21.34 -7.58 10.80
N GLY A 342 -22.37 -6.80 10.45
CA GLY A 342 -23.40 -7.19 9.48
C GLY A 342 -22.98 -7.06 8.00
N LYS A 343 -21.95 -6.28 7.67
CA LYS A 343 -21.60 -5.93 6.28
C LYS A 343 -20.66 -6.93 5.59
N ALA A 344 -19.71 -7.51 6.32
CA ALA A 344 -18.85 -8.58 5.80
C ALA A 344 -19.68 -9.79 5.34
N LYS A 345 -20.70 -10.18 6.12
CA LYS A 345 -21.61 -11.28 5.77
C LYS A 345 -22.54 -10.97 4.59
N LYS A 346 -23.00 -9.72 4.42
CA LYS A 346 -23.92 -9.36 3.32
C LYS A 346 -23.24 -9.23 1.95
N LYS A 347 -21.98 -8.78 1.88
CA LYS A 347 -21.22 -8.75 0.61
C LYS A 347 -20.81 -10.16 0.14
N MET A 348 -20.51 -11.08 1.07
CA MET A 348 -20.22 -12.49 0.74
C MET A 348 -21.45 -13.28 0.28
N ALA A 349 -22.66 -12.89 0.69
CA ALA A 349 -23.90 -13.59 0.29
C ALA A 349 -24.52 -13.04 -1.00
N ALA A 350 -23.97 -11.97 -1.57
CA ALA A 350 -24.49 -11.28 -2.75
C ALA A 350 -23.55 -11.36 -3.99
N LYS A 351 -22.47 -12.13 -3.88
CA LYS A 351 -21.63 -12.63 -4.99
C LYS A 351 -21.76 -14.14 -5.01
#